data_AF-A0A921ZGJ3-F1
#
_entry.id   AF-A0A921ZGJ3-F1
#
_cell.length_a   1.000
_cell.length_b   1.000
_cell.length_c   1.000
_cell.angle_alpha   90.00
_cell.angle_beta   90.00
_cell.angle_gamma   90.00
#
_symmetry.space_group_name_H-M   'P 1'
#
loop_
_entity.id
_entity.type
_entity.pdbx_description
1 polymer ?
#
loop_
_entity_poly.entity_id
_entity_poly.type
_entity_poly.pdbx_seq_one_letter_code
_entity_poly.pdbx_strand_id
1 'polypeptide(L)'
;MFCQPKYPNKDPKTSSVKIKEERVIQKARTYLKLFLNTSSIHGLNHLVAPRRHPLEVILWLTVVGLCVFGSVYLSQTTWLRYQSSPTVISMDRDMFAWNTTFPSVTVCPTSKLDEKKLAAYLENSPESDKEALEAFIRAIASATYETFYLIPDYGGIRPDDYMELLLNLTPPFNPTLTIGVVGVALNVIPTITEMGLCYAMNTKAAVYNSPAYRAANRWDVFKHYNQTLSIHPLDGEVFAQVINFTTAYDVYIHGPFEVADISTKHQHSEIGFYMKLYVTSVTVYTAPDAA
;
A
#
# COMPACT_ATOMS: atom_id res chain seq x y z
N MET A 1 -71.06 26.05 -77.71
CA MET A 1 -69.78 26.18 -77.01
C MET A 1 -70.06 26.76 -75.63
N PHE A 2 -70.04 25.95 -74.57
CA PHE A 2 -69.82 26.39 -73.19
C PHE A 2 -69.20 25.21 -72.43
N CYS A 3 -67.89 25.30 -72.16
CA CYS A 3 -67.14 24.34 -71.35
C CYS A 3 -67.53 24.49 -69.88
N GLN A 4 -67.81 23.39 -69.19
CA GLN A 4 -67.85 23.35 -67.73
C GLN A 4 -66.44 23.15 -67.15
N PRO A 5 -66.08 23.81 -66.04
CA PRO A 5 -64.79 23.62 -65.40
C PRO A 5 -64.75 22.32 -64.59
N LYS A 6 -63.71 21.51 -64.81
CA LYS A 6 -63.35 20.35 -63.96
C LYS A 6 -62.85 20.86 -62.60
N TYR A 7 -63.59 20.61 -61.53
CA TYR A 7 -63.06 20.73 -60.16
C TYR A 7 -62.23 19.47 -59.82
N PRO A 8 -61.07 19.60 -59.14
CA PRO A 8 -60.26 18.46 -58.78
C PRO A 8 -60.93 17.65 -57.66
N ASN A 9 -61.13 16.36 -57.92
CA ASN A 9 -61.67 15.38 -56.99
C ASN A 9 -60.62 15.11 -55.88
N LYS A 10 -60.87 15.54 -54.64
CA LYS A 10 -60.04 15.15 -53.48
C LYS A 10 -60.56 13.81 -52.96
N ASP A 11 -59.72 12.78 -53.05
CA ASP A 11 -60.05 11.42 -52.59
C ASP A 11 -60.50 11.40 -51.11
N PRO A 12 -61.67 10.80 -50.79
CA PRO A 12 -62.24 10.80 -49.45
C PRO A 12 -61.47 9.98 -48.42
N LYS A 13 -60.60 9.05 -48.87
CA LYS A 13 -59.74 8.25 -47.97
C LYS A 13 -58.68 9.12 -47.29
N THR A 14 -58.10 10.09 -48.00
CA THR A 14 -57.04 10.99 -47.50
C THR A 14 -57.56 12.02 -46.49
N SER A 15 -58.83 12.43 -46.57
CA SER A 15 -59.44 13.33 -45.57
C SER A 15 -59.78 12.59 -44.27
N SER A 16 -60.28 11.36 -44.34
CA SER A 16 -60.63 10.55 -43.16
C SER A 16 -59.42 10.19 -42.28
N VAL A 17 -58.26 9.94 -42.90
CA VAL A 17 -56.98 9.68 -42.21
C VAL A 17 -56.47 10.94 -41.51
N LYS A 18 -56.49 12.10 -42.18
CA LYS A 18 -56.10 13.39 -41.60
C LYS A 18 -56.98 13.78 -40.40
N ILE A 19 -58.29 13.56 -40.49
CA ILE A 19 -59.22 13.83 -39.37
C ILE A 19 -58.93 12.93 -38.17
N LYS A 20 -58.55 11.67 -38.40
CA LYS A 20 -58.19 10.73 -37.32
C LYS A 20 -56.86 11.13 -36.67
N GLU A 21 -55.89 11.58 -37.45
CA GLU A 21 -54.59 12.07 -37.00
C GLU A 21 -54.70 13.36 -36.16
N GLU A 22 -55.46 14.35 -36.62
CA GLU A 22 -55.75 15.58 -35.87
C GLU A 22 -56.45 15.29 -34.53
N ARG A 23 -57.37 14.32 -34.52
CA ARG A 23 -58.05 13.88 -33.29
C ARG A 23 -57.10 13.22 -32.29
N VAL A 24 -56.10 12.48 -32.78
CA VAL A 24 -55.07 11.88 -31.92
C VAL A 24 -54.15 12.96 -31.34
N ILE A 25 -53.72 13.93 -32.16
CA ILE A 25 -52.88 15.05 -31.73
C ILE A 25 -53.61 15.90 -30.67
N GLN A 26 -54.91 16.17 -30.86
CA GLN A 26 -55.74 16.88 -29.89
C GLN A 26 -55.77 16.15 -28.54
N LYS A 27 -56.02 14.83 -28.56
CA LYS A 27 -56.02 14.00 -27.36
C LYS A 27 -54.65 13.99 -26.68
N ALA A 28 -53.57 13.86 -27.46
CA ALA A 28 -52.20 13.87 -26.93
C ALA A 28 -51.86 15.21 -26.27
N ARG A 29 -52.27 16.34 -26.86
CA ARG A 29 -52.09 17.68 -26.30
C ARG A 29 -52.86 17.86 -24.99
N THR A 30 -54.11 17.41 -24.94
CA THR A 30 -54.91 17.46 -23.70
C THR A 30 -54.28 16.60 -22.62
N TYR A 31 -53.83 15.39 -22.97
CA TYR A 31 -53.15 14.50 -22.04
C TYR A 31 -51.83 15.11 -21.54
N LEU A 32 -51.01 15.68 -22.41
CA LEU A 32 -49.75 16.33 -22.04
C LEU A 32 -50.00 17.53 -21.11
N LYS A 33 -51.01 18.36 -21.39
CA LYS A 33 -51.38 19.47 -20.51
C LYS A 33 -51.83 18.98 -19.15
N LEU A 34 -52.63 17.92 -19.11
CA LEU A 34 -53.06 17.31 -17.86
C LEU A 34 -51.84 16.79 -17.08
N PHE A 35 -50.97 16.01 -17.72
CA PHE A 35 -49.75 15.48 -17.12
C PHE A 35 -48.85 16.58 -16.55
N LEU A 36 -48.53 17.61 -17.33
CA LEU A 36 -47.68 18.71 -16.87
C LEU A 36 -48.31 19.48 -15.71
N ASN A 37 -49.64 19.58 -15.66
CA ASN A 37 -50.36 20.27 -14.60
C ASN A 37 -50.49 19.44 -13.31
N THR A 38 -50.61 18.11 -13.42
CA THR A 38 -50.82 17.19 -12.29
C THR A 38 -49.56 16.43 -11.86
N SER A 39 -48.43 16.63 -12.54
CA SER A 39 -47.17 15.96 -12.21
C SER A 39 -46.63 16.42 -10.85
N SER A 40 -45.92 15.52 -10.16
CA SER A 40 -45.17 15.83 -8.95
C SER A 40 -43.81 16.50 -9.24
N ILE A 41 -43.44 16.65 -10.52
CA ILE A 41 -42.23 17.37 -10.93
C ILE A 41 -42.50 18.88 -10.79
N HIS A 42 -41.89 19.45 -9.75
CA HIS A 42 -41.94 20.88 -9.46
C HIS A 42 -41.52 21.71 -10.69
N GLY A 43 -42.28 22.74 -11.01
CA GLY A 43 -42.01 23.63 -12.15
C GLY A 43 -42.76 23.30 -13.44
N LEU A 44 -43.18 22.04 -13.67
CA LEU A 44 -43.89 21.66 -14.90
C LEU A 44 -45.31 22.26 -14.98
N ASN A 45 -45.99 22.39 -13.84
CA ASN A 45 -47.30 23.03 -13.75
C ASN A 45 -47.26 24.51 -14.20
N HIS A 46 -46.15 25.21 -13.96
CA HIS A 46 -45.97 26.60 -14.37
C HIS A 46 -45.85 26.77 -15.89
N LEU A 47 -45.51 25.71 -16.63
CA LEU A 47 -45.43 25.73 -18.10
C LEU A 47 -46.81 25.70 -18.78
N VAL A 48 -47.82 25.15 -18.10
CA VAL A 48 -49.18 24.95 -18.65
C VAL A 48 -50.26 25.70 -17.89
N ALA A 49 -49.90 26.47 -16.85
CA ALA A 49 -50.82 27.25 -16.06
C ALA A 49 -51.60 28.26 -16.92
N PRO A 50 -52.93 28.39 -16.73
CA PRO A 50 -53.74 29.28 -17.55
C PRO A 50 -53.36 30.75 -17.31
N ARG A 51 -53.47 31.58 -18.36
CA ARG A 51 -53.29 33.06 -18.32
C ARG A 51 -51.88 33.55 -17.97
N ARG A 52 -50.83 32.79 -18.27
CA ARG A 52 -49.43 33.20 -18.08
C ARG A 52 -48.87 33.97 -19.27
N HIS A 53 -48.04 34.97 -18.99
CA HIS A 53 -47.33 35.70 -20.03
C HIS A 53 -46.25 34.80 -20.66
N PRO A 54 -46.02 34.83 -21.99
CA PRO A 54 -45.03 33.97 -22.65
C PRO A 54 -43.62 34.05 -22.05
N LEU A 55 -43.20 35.23 -21.57
CA LEU A 55 -41.89 35.41 -20.91
C LEU A 55 -41.79 34.62 -19.59
N GLU A 56 -42.87 34.54 -18.82
CA GLU A 56 -42.89 33.74 -17.59
C GLU A 56 -42.75 32.25 -17.93
N VAL A 57 -43.40 31.79 -18.99
CA VAL A 57 -43.29 30.40 -19.46
C VAL A 57 -41.86 30.08 -19.91
N ILE A 58 -41.21 31.00 -20.64
CA ILE A 58 -39.79 30.84 -21.04
C ILE A 58 -38.89 30.78 -19.81
N LEU A 59 -39.10 31.66 -18.83
CA LEU A 59 -38.35 31.65 -17.57
C LEU A 59 -38.52 30.32 -16.82
N TRP A 60 -39.74 29.82 -16.69
CA TRP A 60 -39.96 28.53 -16.03
C TRP A 60 -39.38 27.36 -16.82
N LEU A 61 -39.41 27.43 -18.16
CA LEU A 61 -38.80 26.43 -19.02
C LEU A 61 -37.28 26.39 -18.84
N THR A 62 -36.61 27.54 -18.78
CA THR A 62 -35.16 27.61 -18.56
C THR A 62 -34.79 27.12 -17.16
N VAL A 63 -35.55 27.53 -16.13
CA VAL A 63 -35.33 27.10 -14.75
C VAL A 63 -35.47 25.57 -14.64
N VAL A 64 -36.56 25.00 -15.15
CA VAL A 64 -36.76 23.53 -15.14
C VAL A 64 -35.65 22.83 -15.93
N GLY A 65 -35.26 23.35 -17.10
CA GLY A 65 -34.17 22.79 -17.89
C GLY A 65 -32.84 22.76 -17.15
N LEU A 66 -32.48 23.85 -16.46
CA LEU A 66 -31.28 23.93 -15.64
C LEU A 66 -31.33 22.96 -14.45
N CYS A 67 -32.49 22.81 -13.81
CA CYS A 67 -32.66 21.84 -12.72
C CYS A 67 -32.46 20.39 -13.20
N VAL A 68 -33.02 20.02 -14.35
CA VAL A 68 -32.83 18.67 -14.92
C VAL A 68 -31.38 18.44 -15.29
N PHE A 69 -30.74 19.41 -15.95
CA PHE A 69 -29.32 19.32 -16.28
C PHE A 69 -28.44 19.15 -15.03
N GLY A 70 -28.66 19.97 -14.00
CA GLY A 70 -27.92 19.89 -12.74
C GLY A 70 -28.13 18.56 -12.02
N SER A 71 -29.35 18.03 -12.01
CA SER A 71 -29.65 16.73 -11.41
C SER A 71 -28.93 15.58 -12.13
N VAL A 72 -28.95 15.54 -13.47
CA VAL A 72 -28.24 14.53 -14.26
C VAL A 72 -26.72 14.66 -14.05
N TYR A 73 -26.19 15.88 -14.10
CA TYR A 73 -24.77 16.15 -13.90
C TYR A 73 -24.29 15.68 -12.51
N LEU A 74 -24.97 16.09 -11.44
CA LEU A 74 -24.62 15.69 -10.07
C LEU A 74 -24.79 14.18 -9.83
N SER A 75 -25.80 13.57 -10.45
CA SER A 75 -26.00 12.11 -10.36
C SER A 75 -24.86 11.36 -11.05
N GLN A 76 -24.43 11.82 -12.23
CA GLN A 76 -23.30 11.23 -12.95
C GLN A 76 -21.99 11.41 -12.18
N THR A 77 -21.70 12.60 -11.63
CA THR A 77 -20.47 12.81 -10.85
C THR A 77 -20.45 11.95 -9.59
N THR A 78 -21.59 11.82 -8.90
CA THR A 78 -21.72 10.94 -7.74
C THR A 78 -21.54 9.47 -8.12
N TRP A 79 -22.15 9.03 -9.21
CA TRP A 79 -22.01 7.67 -9.74
C TRP A 79 -20.57 7.36 -10.14
N LEU A 80 -19.89 8.28 -10.83
CA LEU A 80 -18.50 8.12 -11.23
C LEU A 80 -17.58 8.01 -10.01
N ARG A 81 -17.77 8.87 -9.00
CA ARG A 81 -17.00 8.82 -7.75
C ARG A 81 -17.22 7.50 -7.00
N TYR A 82 -18.46 7.00 -6.99
CA TYR A 82 -18.77 5.70 -6.39
C TYR A 82 -18.01 4.56 -7.09
N GLN A 83 -17.95 4.58 -8.42
CA GLN A 83 -17.25 3.56 -9.20
C GLN A 83 -15.72 3.68 -9.14
N SER A 84 -15.17 4.90 -9.08
CA SER A 84 -13.73 5.14 -9.14
C SER A 84 -13.05 5.20 -7.78
N SER A 85 -13.78 5.51 -6.70
CA SER A 85 -13.23 5.68 -5.35
C SER A 85 -14.27 5.29 -4.28
N PRO A 86 -14.65 4.00 -4.21
CA PRO A 86 -15.65 3.52 -3.25
C PRO A 86 -15.13 3.53 -1.80
N THR A 87 -13.82 3.47 -1.61
CA THR A 87 -13.21 3.31 -0.28
C THR A 87 -12.91 4.65 0.37
N VAL A 88 -13.42 4.85 1.58
CA VAL A 88 -13.03 5.95 2.48
C VAL A 88 -12.14 5.37 3.57
N ILE A 89 -10.93 5.89 3.70
CA ILE A 89 -10.00 5.51 4.76
C ILE A 89 -10.11 6.52 5.90
N SER A 90 -10.53 6.07 7.07
CA SER A 90 -10.51 6.86 8.30
C SER A 90 -9.37 6.40 9.20
N MET A 91 -8.52 7.33 9.63
CA MET A 91 -7.54 7.05 10.67
C MET A 91 -8.20 7.21 12.03
N ASP A 92 -8.29 6.13 12.80
CA ASP A 92 -8.73 6.21 14.18
C ASP A 92 -7.51 6.35 15.10
N ARG A 93 -7.61 7.24 16.08
CA ARG A 93 -6.58 7.46 17.09
C ARG A 93 -7.09 6.96 18.44
N ASP A 94 -7.55 5.71 18.47
CA ASP A 94 -7.94 5.06 19.71
C ASP A 94 -6.70 4.62 20.49
N MET A 95 -5.97 5.59 21.04
CA MET A 95 -4.75 5.37 21.84
C MET A 95 -5.06 4.72 23.21
N PHE A 96 -6.33 4.68 23.62
CA PHE A 96 -6.76 4.31 24.96
C PHE A 96 -7.26 2.86 25.08
N ALA A 97 -7.59 2.20 23.96
CA ALA A 97 -8.32 0.93 24.01
C ALA A 97 -7.51 -0.32 23.63
N TRP A 98 -6.26 -0.22 23.18
CA TRP A 98 -5.55 -1.41 22.68
C TRP A 98 -4.04 -1.41 22.93
N ASN A 99 -3.54 -2.62 23.23
CA ASN A 99 -2.11 -2.92 23.25
C ASN A 99 -1.64 -3.18 21.82
N THR A 100 -0.55 -2.52 21.41
CA THR A 100 0.09 -2.76 20.13
C THR A 100 1.30 -3.68 20.29
N THR A 101 1.64 -4.45 19.27
CA THR A 101 2.89 -5.20 19.27
C THR A 101 4.04 -4.24 19.02
N PHE A 102 5.04 -4.24 19.90
CA PHE A 102 6.29 -3.52 19.67
C PHE A 102 6.88 -4.00 18.34
N PRO A 103 7.41 -3.12 17.47
CA PRO A 103 7.94 -3.58 16.20
C PRO A 103 9.16 -4.47 16.39
N SER A 104 9.52 -5.18 15.32
CA SER A 104 10.81 -5.84 15.24
C SER A 104 11.88 -4.80 14.88
N VAL A 105 13.03 -4.93 15.52
CA VAL A 105 14.21 -4.11 15.24
C VAL A 105 15.31 -5.03 14.75
N THR A 106 15.79 -4.81 13.52
CA THR A 106 16.92 -5.54 12.94
C THR A 106 18.11 -4.62 12.81
N VAL A 107 19.24 -5.04 13.39
CA VAL A 107 20.49 -4.30 13.40
C VAL A 107 21.49 -5.03 12.51
N CYS A 108 22.02 -4.33 11.51
CA CYS A 108 22.99 -4.88 10.57
C CYS A 108 24.32 -4.10 10.71
N PRO A 109 25.42 -4.73 11.13
CA PRO A 109 26.73 -4.07 11.15
C PRO A 109 27.18 -3.78 9.72
N THR A 110 27.83 -2.63 9.49
CA THR A 110 28.38 -2.30 8.16
C THR A 110 29.65 -3.08 7.85
N SER A 111 30.45 -3.38 8.87
CA SER A 111 31.61 -4.27 8.75
C SER A 111 31.15 -5.72 8.60
N LYS A 112 31.38 -6.30 7.41
CA LYS A 112 30.98 -7.67 7.07
C LYS A 112 32.09 -8.70 7.29
N LEU A 113 33.35 -8.25 7.28
CA LEU A 113 34.53 -9.10 7.36
C LEU A 113 35.45 -8.64 8.49
N ASP A 114 35.96 -9.60 9.24
CA ASP A 114 37.05 -9.40 10.19
C ASP A 114 38.37 -9.53 9.42
N GLU A 115 39.05 -8.39 9.25
CA GLU A 115 40.32 -8.30 8.51
C GLU A 115 41.39 -9.26 9.03
N LYS A 116 41.41 -9.56 10.35
CA LYS A 116 42.37 -10.50 10.92
C LYS A 116 42.05 -11.94 10.54
N LYS A 117 40.77 -12.30 10.56
CA LYS A 117 40.33 -13.65 10.15
C LYS A 117 40.52 -13.85 8.65
N LEU A 118 40.24 -12.82 7.85
CA LEU A 118 40.45 -12.84 6.41
C LEU A 118 41.93 -13.05 6.08
N ALA A 119 42.84 -12.27 6.68
CA ALA A 119 44.27 -12.43 6.49
C ALA A 119 44.75 -13.86 6.84
N ALA A 120 44.32 -14.38 8.00
CA ALA A 120 44.65 -15.75 8.41
C ALA A 120 44.08 -16.81 7.45
N TYR A 121 42.88 -16.60 6.89
CA TYR A 121 42.29 -17.49 5.89
C TYR A 121 43.10 -17.49 4.59
N LEU A 122 43.48 -16.32 4.09
CA LEU A 122 44.28 -16.16 2.87
C LEU A 122 45.69 -16.75 3.03
N GLU A 123 46.30 -16.61 4.21
CA GLU A 123 47.62 -17.20 4.50
C GLU A 123 47.59 -18.73 4.44
N ASN A 124 46.55 -19.34 5.02
CA ASN A 124 46.38 -20.80 5.08
C ASN A 124 45.76 -21.43 3.82
N SER A 125 45.25 -20.62 2.89
CA SER A 125 44.64 -21.10 1.66
C SER A 125 45.69 -21.73 0.72
N PRO A 126 45.40 -22.89 0.08
CA PRO A 126 46.27 -23.50 -0.92
C PRO A 126 46.25 -22.78 -2.28
N GLU A 127 45.38 -21.78 -2.45
CA GLU A 127 45.20 -21.04 -3.68
C GLU A 127 46.44 -20.23 -4.06
N SER A 128 46.85 -20.36 -5.33
CA SER A 128 48.02 -19.64 -5.86
C SER A 128 47.74 -18.14 -6.04
N ASP A 129 46.51 -17.80 -6.42
CA ASP A 129 46.09 -16.42 -6.63
C ASP A 129 45.30 -15.90 -5.41
N LYS A 130 46.05 -15.44 -4.41
CA LYS A 130 45.49 -14.90 -3.18
C LYS A 130 44.77 -13.58 -3.39
N GLU A 131 45.17 -12.81 -4.39
CA GLU A 131 44.58 -11.51 -4.71
C GLU A 131 43.18 -11.71 -5.31
N ALA A 132 43.02 -12.65 -6.25
CA ALA A 132 41.73 -13.02 -6.79
C ALA A 132 40.79 -13.61 -5.73
N LEU A 133 41.31 -14.47 -4.85
CA LEU A 133 40.55 -15.04 -3.72
C LEU A 133 40.07 -13.94 -2.76
N GLU A 134 40.94 -13.00 -2.38
CA GLU A 134 40.59 -11.88 -1.52
C GLU A 134 39.52 -10.98 -2.18
N ALA A 135 39.72 -10.61 -3.44
CA ALA A 135 38.79 -9.79 -4.20
C ALA A 135 37.41 -10.46 -4.28
N PHE A 136 37.37 -11.77 -4.52
CA PHE A 136 36.14 -12.55 -4.55
C PHE A 136 35.45 -12.56 -3.19
N ILE A 137 36.15 -12.90 -2.10
CA ILE A 137 35.58 -12.94 -0.74
C ILE A 137 35.00 -11.57 -0.34
N ARG A 138 35.72 -10.48 -0.62
CA ARG A 138 35.24 -9.12 -0.36
C ARG A 138 34.01 -8.78 -1.19
N ALA A 139 33.98 -9.19 -2.46
CA ALA A 139 32.83 -8.96 -3.34
C ALA A 139 31.59 -9.70 -2.83
N ILE A 140 31.69 -10.99 -2.49
CA ILE A 140 30.53 -11.76 -2.01
C ILE A 140 30.06 -11.32 -0.62
N ALA A 141 30.97 -10.84 0.24
CA ALA A 141 30.62 -10.31 1.57
C ALA A 141 29.89 -8.96 1.52
N SER A 142 30.18 -8.14 0.49
CA SER A 142 29.58 -6.82 0.28
C SER A 142 28.50 -6.81 -0.82
N ALA A 143 28.16 -7.98 -1.35
CA ALA A 143 27.16 -8.12 -2.39
C ALA A 143 25.78 -7.75 -1.87
N THR A 144 25.13 -6.82 -2.57
CA THR A 144 23.72 -6.49 -2.43
C THR A 144 23.01 -6.81 -3.74
N TYR A 145 21.68 -6.70 -3.77
CA TYR A 145 20.92 -6.80 -5.02
C TYR A 145 21.46 -5.86 -6.10
N GLU A 146 21.93 -4.67 -5.71
CA GLU A 146 22.46 -3.68 -6.65
C GLU A 146 23.89 -4.02 -7.08
N THR A 147 24.73 -4.61 -6.25
CA THR A 147 26.16 -4.85 -6.56
C THR A 147 26.47 -6.26 -7.00
N PHE A 148 25.49 -7.16 -7.07
CA PHE A 148 25.69 -8.58 -7.39
C PHE A 148 26.40 -8.80 -8.75
N TYR A 149 26.19 -7.91 -9.71
CA TYR A 149 26.83 -7.98 -11.03
C TYR A 149 28.35 -7.66 -11.02
N LEU A 150 28.88 -7.11 -9.92
CA LEU A 150 30.28 -6.75 -9.76
C LEU A 150 31.14 -7.91 -9.20
N ILE A 151 30.52 -9.04 -8.86
CA ILE A 151 31.23 -10.19 -8.30
C ILE A 151 32.14 -10.79 -9.39
N PRO A 152 33.46 -10.91 -9.15
CA PRO A 152 34.37 -11.50 -10.12
C PRO A 152 34.10 -13.00 -10.27
N ASP A 153 34.34 -13.53 -11.47
CA ASP A 153 34.27 -14.97 -11.71
C ASP A 153 35.44 -15.67 -11.00
N TYR A 154 35.12 -16.57 -10.08
CA TYR A 154 36.08 -17.29 -9.28
C TYR A 154 35.57 -18.70 -8.95
N GLY A 155 36.30 -19.71 -9.40
CA GLY A 155 35.92 -21.13 -9.24
C GLY A 155 36.59 -21.88 -8.09
N GLY A 156 37.42 -21.19 -7.27
CA GLY A 156 38.23 -21.84 -6.23
C GLY A 156 37.45 -22.22 -4.96
N ILE A 157 36.26 -21.64 -4.74
CA ILE A 157 35.37 -22.00 -3.64
C ILE A 157 34.07 -22.54 -4.21
N ARG A 158 33.55 -23.64 -3.64
CA ARG A 158 32.25 -24.18 -4.06
C ARG A 158 31.11 -23.28 -3.57
N PRO A 159 30.06 -23.06 -4.38
CA PRO A 159 28.93 -22.22 -3.99
C PRO A 159 28.24 -22.61 -2.67
N ASP A 160 28.21 -23.91 -2.35
CA ASP A 160 27.60 -24.42 -1.12
C ASP A 160 28.35 -23.95 0.15
N ASP A 161 29.64 -23.64 0.03
CA ASP A 161 30.50 -23.27 1.16
C ASP A 161 30.51 -21.74 1.42
N TYR A 162 29.94 -20.93 0.51
CA TYR A 162 30.00 -19.46 0.60
C TYR A 162 29.43 -18.92 1.92
N MET A 163 28.27 -19.43 2.34
CA MET A 163 27.60 -18.93 3.54
C MET A 163 28.39 -19.26 4.80
N GLU A 164 28.88 -20.49 4.93
CA GLU A 164 29.68 -20.91 6.09
C GLU A 164 30.99 -20.13 6.17
N LEU A 165 31.67 -19.92 5.03
CA LEU A 165 32.87 -19.10 4.93
C LEU A 165 32.61 -17.67 5.42
N LEU A 166 31.56 -17.02 4.91
CA LEU A 166 31.22 -15.65 5.29
C LEU A 166 30.89 -15.53 6.78
N LEU A 167 30.13 -16.48 7.33
CA LEU A 167 29.79 -16.49 8.75
C LEU A 167 31.04 -16.64 9.63
N ASN A 168 32.00 -17.50 9.24
CA ASN A 168 33.25 -17.68 9.96
C ASN A 168 34.12 -16.42 9.94
N LEU A 169 34.15 -15.72 8.80
CA LEU A 169 34.90 -14.47 8.59
C LEU A 169 34.19 -13.24 9.17
N THR A 170 32.93 -13.34 9.60
CA THR A 170 32.20 -12.21 10.14
C THR A 170 32.79 -11.77 11.51
N PRO A 171 32.90 -10.45 11.78
CA PRO A 171 33.29 -9.94 13.09
C PRO A 171 32.28 -10.32 14.17
N PRO A 172 32.73 -10.56 15.43
CA PRO A 172 31.80 -10.72 16.54
C PRO A 172 30.98 -9.44 16.76
N PHE A 173 29.65 -9.57 16.79
CA PHE A 173 28.75 -8.44 17.00
C PHE A 173 27.60 -8.87 17.93
N ASN A 174 27.49 -8.23 19.09
CA ASN A 174 26.51 -8.58 20.13
C ASN A 174 25.70 -7.35 20.51
N PRO A 175 24.74 -6.94 19.67
CA PRO A 175 23.95 -5.74 19.90
C PRO A 175 23.03 -5.99 21.10
N THR A 176 22.98 -5.05 22.04
CA THR A 176 21.98 -5.09 23.11
C THR A 176 20.94 -4.03 22.84
N LEU A 177 19.66 -4.40 22.94
CA LEU A 177 18.56 -3.46 22.81
C LEU A 177 17.88 -3.26 24.14
N THR A 178 17.95 -2.04 24.64
CA THR A 178 17.21 -1.61 25.81
C THR A 178 15.94 -0.93 25.34
N ILE A 179 14.82 -1.35 25.92
CA ILE A 179 13.54 -0.68 25.73
C ILE A 179 13.19 0.13 26.98
N GLY A 180 12.35 1.16 26.81
CA GLY A 180 11.88 1.99 27.93
C GLY A 180 11.04 1.24 28.98
N VAL A 181 10.71 -0.03 28.77
CA VAL A 181 9.95 -0.88 29.68
C VAL A 181 10.88 -1.55 30.69
N VAL A 182 10.68 -1.26 31.98
CA VAL A 182 11.53 -1.75 33.08
C VAL A 182 11.52 -3.28 33.14
N GLY A 183 12.70 -3.89 33.19
CA GLY A 183 12.87 -5.33 33.43
C GLY A 183 12.63 -6.23 32.22
N VAL A 184 12.42 -5.66 31.03
CA VAL A 184 12.24 -6.43 29.79
C VAL A 184 13.51 -6.41 28.96
N ALA A 185 14.10 -7.59 28.75
CA ALA A 185 15.18 -7.80 27.79
C ALA A 185 14.63 -8.55 26.58
N LEU A 186 14.92 -8.03 25.37
CA LEU A 186 14.53 -8.68 24.14
C LEU A 186 15.60 -9.66 23.68
N ASN A 187 15.18 -10.85 23.28
CA ASN A 187 16.08 -11.85 22.71
C ASN A 187 16.61 -11.37 21.37
N VAL A 188 17.92 -11.48 21.20
CA VAL A 188 18.63 -11.16 19.97
C VAL A 188 18.79 -12.43 19.16
N ILE A 189 18.28 -12.43 17.94
CA ILE A 189 18.30 -13.58 17.04
C ILE A 189 19.20 -13.22 15.85
N PRO A 190 20.34 -13.90 15.65
CA PRO A 190 21.12 -13.72 14.43
C PRO A 190 20.31 -14.24 13.24
N THR A 191 20.28 -13.50 12.14
CA THR A 191 19.53 -13.83 10.93
C THR A 191 20.30 -13.42 9.69
N ILE A 192 20.31 -14.30 8.70
CA ILE A 192 20.91 -14.03 7.40
C ILE A 192 19.90 -13.28 6.55
N THR A 193 20.26 -12.08 6.09
CA THR A 193 19.44 -11.23 5.23
C THR A 193 20.19 -10.89 3.94
N GLU A 194 19.57 -10.12 3.06
CA GLU A 194 20.22 -9.59 1.86
C GLU A 194 21.37 -8.62 2.19
N MET A 195 21.43 -8.13 3.43
CA MET A 195 22.47 -7.21 3.92
C MET A 195 23.61 -7.97 4.60
N GLY A 196 23.59 -9.31 4.57
CA GLY A 196 24.52 -10.18 5.27
C GLY A 196 23.99 -10.65 6.63
N LEU A 197 24.91 -10.90 7.57
CA LEU A 197 24.52 -11.32 8.93
C LEU A 197 24.02 -10.13 9.74
N CYS A 198 22.74 -10.15 10.09
CA CYS A 198 22.09 -9.15 10.93
C CYS A 198 21.52 -9.77 12.21
N TYR A 199 21.04 -8.92 13.10
CA TYR A 199 20.60 -9.31 14.43
C TYR A 199 19.23 -8.70 14.70
N ALA A 200 18.22 -9.55 14.76
CA ALA A 200 16.83 -9.13 14.87
C ALA A 200 16.28 -9.39 16.28
N MET A 201 15.46 -8.48 16.78
CA MET A 201 14.86 -8.53 18.10
C MET A 201 13.35 -8.41 17.98
N ASN A 202 12.62 -9.06 18.91
CA ASN A 202 11.15 -9.07 18.94
C ASN A 202 10.50 -9.56 17.63
N THR A 203 11.08 -10.58 17.02
CA THR A 203 10.64 -11.16 15.74
C THR A 203 10.32 -12.65 15.89
N LYS A 204 9.38 -13.12 15.08
CA LYS A 204 9.05 -14.53 14.92
C LYS A 204 9.60 -15.13 13.62
N ALA A 205 10.00 -14.29 12.66
CA ALA A 205 10.47 -14.73 11.35
C ALA A 205 11.98 -14.99 11.31
N ALA A 206 12.79 -14.20 12.02
CA ALA A 206 14.25 -14.26 11.93
C ALA A 206 14.86 -15.62 12.32
N VAL A 207 14.19 -16.38 13.20
CA VAL A 207 14.66 -17.70 13.64
C VAL A 207 14.87 -18.66 12.46
N TYR A 208 13.98 -18.61 11.46
CA TYR A 208 14.04 -19.47 10.28
C TYR A 208 15.24 -19.17 9.36
N ASN A 209 15.75 -17.94 9.41
CA ASN A 209 16.93 -17.51 8.66
C ASN A 209 18.19 -17.46 9.53
N SER A 210 18.13 -17.96 10.76
CA SER A 210 19.30 -17.97 11.64
C SER A 210 20.36 -18.96 11.14
N PRO A 211 21.67 -18.65 11.33
CA PRO A 211 22.75 -19.56 10.99
C PRO A 211 22.57 -20.97 11.57
N ALA A 212 22.16 -21.07 12.84
CA ALA A 212 21.95 -22.35 13.51
C ALA A 212 20.79 -23.16 12.91
N TYR A 213 19.69 -22.50 12.53
CA TYR A 213 18.54 -23.17 11.93
C TYR A 213 18.88 -23.70 10.52
N ARG A 214 19.60 -22.90 9.72
CA ARG A 214 20.06 -23.30 8.39
C ARG A 214 21.12 -24.39 8.43
N ALA A 215 22.11 -24.30 9.32
CA ALA A 215 23.17 -25.30 9.47
C ALA A 215 22.61 -26.68 9.87
N ALA A 216 21.51 -26.71 10.64
CA ALA A 216 20.82 -27.94 11.00
C ALA A 216 19.91 -28.49 9.90
N ASN A 217 19.83 -27.83 8.74
CA ASN A 217 18.93 -28.16 7.62
C ASN A 217 17.49 -28.45 8.07
N ARG A 218 16.98 -27.58 8.96
CA ARG A 218 15.66 -27.72 9.55
C ARG A 218 14.56 -27.16 8.65
N TRP A 219 13.41 -27.82 8.65
CA TRP A 219 12.21 -27.43 7.91
C TRP A 219 10.95 -27.48 8.77
N ASP A 220 11.11 -27.61 10.09
CA ASP A 220 10.03 -27.70 11.05
C ASP A 220 9.59 -26.32 11.55
N VAL A 221 8.29 -26.18 11.79
CA VAL A 221 7.74 -24.95 12.38
C VAL A 221 8.30 -24.78 13.79
N PHE A 222 8.92 -23.64 14.05
CA PHE A 222 9.52 -23.35 15.34
C PHE A 222 8.43 -23.18 16.41
N LYS A 223 8.31 -24.15 17.32
CA LYS A 223 7.22 -24.23 18.32
C LYS A 223 7.44 -23.37 19.56
N HIS A 224 8.64 -22.83 19.77
CA HIS A 224 8.88 -21.90 20.86
C HIS A 224 8.38 -20.51 20.48
N TYR A 225 7.11 -20.27 20.78
CA TYR A 225 6.51 -18.95 20.73
C TYR A 225 7.11 -18.09 21.85
N ASN A 226 8.21 -17.41 21.60
CA ASN A 226 8.47 -16.19 22.34
C ASN A 226 7.30 -15.26 22.00
N GLN A 227 6.50 -14.91 23.01
CA GLN A 227 5.48 -13.90 22.85
C GLN A 227 6.18 -12.61 22.42
N THR A 228 5.70 -12.04 21.32
CA THR A 228 6.15 -10.71 20.92
C THR A 228 5.76 -9.73 22.01
N LEU A 229 6.67 -8.84 22.35
CA LEU A 229 6.38 -7.80 23.32
C LEU A 229 5.23 -6.94 22.80
N SER A 230 4.19 -6.82 23.62
CA SER A 230 3.11 -5.85 23.42
C SER A 230 3.30 -4.70 24.39
N ILE A 231 3.07 -3.49 23.89
CA ILE A 231 3.17 -2.23 24.63
C ILE A 231 1.83 -1.49 24.56
N HIS A 232 1.52 -0.73 25.59
CA HIS A 232 0.39 0.19 25.57
C HIS A 232 0.89 1.57 25.09
N PRO A 233 0.17 2.26 24.18
CA PRO A 233 0.58 3.59 23.70
C PRO A 233 0.74 4.67 24.79
N LEU A 234 0.11 4.46 25.95
CA LEU A 234 0.19 5.35 27.13
C LEU A 234 1.32 4.99 28.12
N ASP A 235 2.11 3.94 27.85
CA ASP A 235 3.22 3.53 28.73
C ASP A 235 4.37 4.55 28.77
N GLY A 236 4.25 5.67 28.03
CA GLY A 236 5.23 6.75 27.96
C GLY A 236 6.09 6.66 26.70
N GLU A 237 7.28 7.26 26.76
CA GLU A 237 8.23 7.20 25.64
C GLU A 237 8.78 5.78 25.50
N VAL A 238 8.20 5.00 24.59
CA VAL A 238 8.80 3.72 24.19
C VAL A 238 9.89 4.01 23.16
N PHE A 239 11.13 3.74 23.55
CA PHE A 239 12.27 3.83 22.67
C PHE A 239 13.00 2.49 22.61
N ALA A 240 13.68 2.28 21.50
CA ALA A 240 14.65 1.21 21.31
C ALA A 240 16.03 1.86 21.33
N GLN A 241 16.85 1.57 22.33
CA GLN A 241 18.23 2.01 22.39
C GLN A 241 19.14 0.84 22.10
N VAL A 242 19.89 0.94 21.01
CA VAL A 242 20.93 -0.03 20.70
C VAL A 242 22.18 0.40 21.49
N ILE A 243 22.81 -0.52 22.23
CA ILE A 243 24.04 -0.31 23.01
C ILE A 243 25.12 -1.34 22.63
N ASN A 244 26.40 -0.94 22.79
CA ASN A 244 27.63 -1.75 22.68
C ASN A 244 28.06 -2.09 21.24
N PHE A 245 28.58 -1.08 20.51
CA PHE A 245 29.06 -1.27 19.13
C PHE A 245 30.52 -0.89 18.98
N THR A 246 31.26 -1.78 18.33
CA THR A 246 32.61 -1.55 17.85
C THR A 246 32.65 -1.11 16.39
N THR A 247 31.49 -1.09 15.71
CA THR A 247 31.36 -0.82 14.26
C THR A 247 30.14 0.07 14.00
N ALA A 248 30.12 0.74 12.85
CA ALA A 248 28.91 1.39 12.34
C ALA A 248 27.85 0.32 12.01
N TYR A 249 26.58 0.74 12.01
CA TYR A 249 25.46 -0.18 11.84
C TYR A 249 24.23 0.55 11.28
N ASP A 250 23.42 -0.21 10.56
CA ASP A 250 22.11 0.21 10.08
C ASP A 250 21.02 -0.47 10.89
N VAL A 251 19.95 0.26 11.18
CA VAL A 251 18.80 -0.26 11.91
C VAL A 251 17.53 -0.16 11.08
N TYR A 252 16.82 -1.27 11.01
CA TYR A 252 15.60 -1.48 10.23
C TYR A 252 14.45 -1.74 11.21
N ILE A 253 13.32 -1.08 10.99
CA ILE A 253 12.09 -1.26 11.77
C ILE A 253 11.05 -1.90 10.87
N HIS A 254 10.50 -3.05 11.28
CA HIS A 254 9.53 -3.80 10.50
C HIS A 254 8.57 -4.59 11.41
N GLY A 255 7.56 -5.25 10.82
CA GLY A 255 6.63 -6.09 11.56
C GLY A 255 7.31 -7.31 12.19
N PRO A 256 6.76 -7.85 13.30
CA PRO A 256 7.31 -9.02 13.99
C PRO A 256 7.27 -10.32 13.16
N PHE A 257 6.48 -10.35 12.09
CA PHE A 257 6.35 -11.46 11.15
C PHE A 257 7.09 -11.22 9.83
N GLU A 258 7.82 -10.12 9.73
CA GLU A 258 8.56 -9.72 8.54
C GLU A 258 10.07 -9.87 8.78
N VAL A 259 10.83 -9.85 7.70
CA VAL A 259 12.30 -9.81 7.70
C VAL A 259 12.72 -8.51 7.01
N ALA A 260 13.73 -7.82 7.54
CA ALA A 260 14.28 -6.65 6.88
C ALA A 260 14.88 -7.04 5.51
N ASP A 261 14.46 -6.31 4.48
CA ASP A 261 14.92 -6.44 3.10
C ASP A 261 15.53 -5.13 2.59
N ILE A 262 16.03 -5.11 1.35
CA ILE A 262 16.62 -3.91 0.74
C ILE A 262 15.63 -2.74 0.60
N SER A 263 14.33 -3.00 0.54
CA SER A 263 13.30 -1.96 0.43
C SER A 263 12.93 -1.35 1.79
N THR A 264 13.30 -2.03 2.87
CA THR A 264 12.99 -1.62 4.24
C THR A 264 13.78 -0.36 4.59
N LYS A 265 13.06 0.68 5.03
CA LYS A 265 13.70 1.93 5.46
C LYS A 265 14.61 1.67 6.66
N HIS A 266 15.81 2.23 6.59
CA HIS A 266 16.80 2.12 7.66
C HIS A 266 17.26 3.48 8.16
N GLN A 267 17.90 3.46 9.32
CA GLN A 267 18.66 4.58 9.88
C GLN A 267 20.09 4.13 10.11
N HIS A 268 21.05 4.98 9.73
CA HIS A 268 22.48 4.70 9.84
C HIS A 268 23.06 5.32 11.12
N SER A 269 23.90 4.58 11.82
CA SER A 269 24.70 5.07 12.94
C SER A 269 26.18 4.84 12.70
N GLU A 270 26.95 5.91 12.85
CA GLU A 270 28.41 5.90 12.76
C GLU A 270 29.06 5.22 13.98
N ILE A 271 30.34 4.87 13.82
CA ILE A 271 31.16 4.27 14.89
C ILE A 271 31.23 5.20 16.10
N GLY A 272 31.04 4.65 17.30
CA GLY A 272 31.15 5.40 18.56
C GLY A 272 29.90 6.19 18.95
N PHE A 273 28.84 6.13 18.15
CA PHE A 273 27.55 6.73 18.46
C PHE A 273 26.52 5.66 18.88
N TYR A 274 25.66 6.02 19.83
CA TYR A 274 24.48 5.22 20.15
C TYR A 274 23.26 5.84 19.46
N MET A 275 22.36 4.99 18.98
CA MET A 275 21.10 5.43 18.38
C MET A 275 19.94 5.11 19.32
N LYS A 276 19.07 6.11 19.51
CA LYS A 276 17.79 5.97 20.23
C LYS A 276 16.66 6.17 19.23
N LEU A 277 15.88 5.12 19.01
CA LEU A 277 14.75 5.10 18.09
C LEU A 277 13.46 5.29 18.89
N TYR A 278 12.70 6.33 18.56
CA TYR A 278 11.37 6.57 19.12
C TYR A 278 10.32 6.02 18.16
N VAL A 279 9.40 5.21 18.68
CA VAL A 279 8.35 4.57 17.88
C VAL A 279 6.99 5.09 18.32
N THR A 280 6.19 5.53 17.35
CA THR A 280 4.79 5.91 17.56
C THR A 280 3.90 4.96 16.77
N SER A 281 2.91 4.36 17.42
CA SER A 281 1.91 3.54 16.73
C SER A 281 0.76 4.40 16.21
N VAL A 282 0.31 4.12 14.99
CA VAL A 282 -0.87 4.72 14.37
C VAL A 282 -1.68 3.59 13.75
N THR A 283 -2.97 3.54 14.04
CA THR A 283 -3.88 2.54 13.46
C THR A 283 -4.71 3.17 12.36
N VAL A 284 -4.83 2.45 11.25
CA VAL A 284 -5.76 2.80 10.19
C VAL A 284 -6.94 1.84 10.32
N TYR A 285 -8.14 2.39 10.57
CA TYR A 285 -9.35 1.60 10.64
C TYR A 285 -10.05 1.64 9.29
N THR A 286 -10.21 0.47 8.67
CA THR A 286 -11.04 0.31 7.48
C THR A 286 -12.37 -0.27 7.91
N ALA A 287 -13.47 0.43 7.60
CA ALA A 287 -14.80 -0.05 7.93
C ALA A 287 -15.06 -1.42 7.25
N PRO A 288 -15.74 -2.37 7.92
CA PRO A 288 -16.02 -3.70 7.36
C PRO A 288 -16.75 -3.64 6.03
N ASP A 289 -17.56 -2.61 5.82
CA ASP A 289 -18.37 -2.40 4.62
C ASP A 289 -17.57 -1.86 3.42
N ALA A 290 -16.25 -1.64 3.59
CA ALA A 290 -15.36 -1.10 2.56
C ALA A 290 -14.44 -2.16 1.92
N ALA A 291 -14.63 -3.44 2.24
CA ALA A 291 -13.90 -4.60 1.70
C ALA A 291 -14.74 -5.42 0.70
#